data_AF-A0A0F2IV96-F1
#
_entry.id   AF-A0A0F2IV96-F1
#
_cell.length_a   1.000
_cell.length_b   1.000
_cell.length_c   1.000
_cell.angle_alpha   90.00
_cell.angle_beta   90.00
_cell.angle_gamma   90.00
#
_symmetry.space_group_name_H-M   'P 1'
#
loop_
_entity.id
_entity.type
_entity.pdbx_description
1 polymer ?
#
loop_
_entity_poly.entity_id
_entity_poly.type
_entity_poly.pdbx_seq_one_letter_code
_entity_poly.pdbx_strand_id
1 'polypeptide(L)'
;MAKRRTNQEWRTLFEHYESSQLSQRLFCERNGLSLSTFYAKRQQLKHIEKPNTVGFVKAEVVEKTTKYQATHVVVANMTLLVNNVELSIPQGTPATYLAELIGALS
;
A
#
# COMPACT_ATOMS: atom_id res chain seq x y z
N MET A 1 -8.65 12.95 35.28
CA MET A 1 -7.71 13.99 34.80
C MET A 1 -6.82 13.37 33.74
N ALA A 2 -6.69 13.95 32.54
CA ALA A 2 -5.80 13.41 31.51
C ALA A 2 -4.35 13.55 31.99
N LYS A 3 -3.64 12.43 32.13
CA LYS A 3 -2.23 12.41 32.51
C LYS A 3 -1.44 13.22 31.49
N ARG A 4 -0.91 14.38 31.89
CA ARG A 4 -0.07 15.23 31.04
C ARG A 4 1.25 14.50 30.82
N ARG A 5 1.42 13.96 29.61
CA ARG A 5 2.67 13.34 29.16
C ARG A 5 3.55 14.40 28.50
N THR A 6 4.83 14.39 28.84
CA THR A 6 5.88 15.19 28.24
C THR A 6 6.17 14.73 26.81
N ASN A 7 6.81 15.60 26.02
CA ASN A 7 7.16 15.27 24.63
C ASN A 7 8.10 14.05 24.53
N GLN A 8 8.98 13.85 25.52
CA GLN A 8 9.85 12.66 25.58
C GLN A 8 9.05 11.38 25.80
N GLU A 9 8.11 11.37 26.74
CA GLU A 9 7.23 10.21 26.96
C GLU A 9 6.41 9.87 25.70
N TRP A 10 5.98 10.88 24.95
CA TRP A 10 5.31 10.66 23.66
C TRP A 10 6.23 10.03 22.61
N ARG A 11 7.51 10.42 22.53
CA ARG A 11 8.48 9.80 21.62
C ARG A 11 8.67 8.31 21.93
N THR A 12 8.88 7.98 23.20
CA THR A 12 9.02 6.58 23.64
C THR A 12 7.77 5.76 23.32
N LEU A 13 6.57 6.34 23.46
CA LEU A 13 5.33 5.69 23.06
C LEU A 13 5.26 5.42 21.56
N PHE A 14 5.74 6.33 20.71
CA PHE A 14 5.78 6.12 19.26
C PHE A 14 6.80 5.05 18.87
N GLU A 15 7.99 5.05 19.47
CA GLU A 15 9.01 4.00 19.26
C GLU A 15 8.49 2.62 19.69
N HIS A 16 7.81 2.55 20.84
CA HIS A 16 7.18 1.32 21.31
C HIS A 16 6.03 0.88 20.39
N TYR A 17 5.26 1.82 19.83
CA TYR A 17 4.23 1.51 18.84
C TYR A 17 4.84 0.90 17.57
N GLU A 18 5.88 1.51 16.99
CA GLU A 18 6.53 1.04 15.76
C GLU A 18 7.16 -0.35 15.96
N SER A 19 7.74 -0.63 17.14
CA SER A 19 8.28 -1.95 17.48
C SER A 19 7.22 -3.00 17.80
N SER A 20 6.04 -2.60 18.30
CA SER A 20 4.99 -3.53 18.71
C SER A 20 4.26 -4.22 17.55
N GLN A 21 4.36 -3.71 16.32
CA GLN A 21 3.59 -4.16 15.13
C GLN A 21 2.06 -4.26 15.35
N LEU A 22 1.54 -3.64 16.42
CA LEU A 22 0.12 -3.65 16.75
C LEU A 22 -0.63 -2.61 15.91
N SER A 23 -1.93 -2.82 15.73
CA SER A 23 -2.77 -1.78 15.14
C SER A 23 -2.86 -0.57 16.10
N GLN A 24 -2.90 0.64 15.54
CA GLN A 24 -2.93 1.89 16.33
C GLN A 24 -4.07 1.93 17.33
N ARG A 25 -5.23 1.36 16.98
CA ARG A 25 -6.39 1.26 17.88
C ARG A 25 -6.07 0.41 19.10
N LEU A 26 -5.59 -0.81 18.89
CA LEU A 26 -5.23 -1.73 19.98
C LEU A 26 -4.11 -1.16 20.86
N PHE A 27 -3.13 -0.49 20.25
CA PHE A 27 -2.07 0.17 21.00
C PHE A 27 -2.60 1.31 21.88
N CYS A 28 -3.48 2.15 21.33
CA CYS A 28 -4.08 3.26 22.08
C CYS A 28 -4.93 2.75 23.25
N GLU A 29 -5.75 1.72 23.03
CA GLU A 29 -6.57 1.09 24.07
C GLU A 29 -5.71 0.54 25.22
N ARG A 30 -4.66 -0.23 24.90
CA ARG A 30 -3.74 -0.80 25.90
C ARG A 30 -3.00 0.26 26.73
N ASN A 31 -2.70 1.40 26.13
CA ASN A 31 -1.96 2.48 26.79
C ASN A 31 -2.87 3.56 27.42
N GLY A 32 -4.20 3.36 27.39
CA GLY A 32 -5.18 4.33 27.90
C GLY A 32 -5.09 5.68 27.17
N LEU A 33 -4.81 5.65 25.87
CA LEU A 33 -4.68 6.82 25.01
C LEU A 33 -5.92 6.93 24.12
N SER A 34 -6.38 8.16 23.86
CA SER A 34 -7.35 8.38 22.80
C SER A 34 -6.64 8.44 21.45
N LEU A 35 -7.26 7.86 20.42
CA LEU A 35 -6.76 7.94 19.04
C LEU A 35 -6.56 9.38 18.58
N SER A 36 -7.50 10.27 18.92
CA SER A 36 -7.43 11.69 18.56
C SER A 36 -6.20 12.37 19.16
N THR A 37 -5.89 12.10 20.44
CA THR A 37 -4.70 12.67 21.09
C THR A 37 -3.42 12.08 20.52
N PHE A 38 -3.42 10.78 20.21
CA PHE A 38 -2.29 10.11 19.56
C PHE A 38 -1.95 10.76 18.20
N TYR A 39 -2.96 10.99 17.34
CA TYR A 39 -2.76 11.68 16.06
C TYR A 39 -2.29 13.12 16.24
N ALA A 40 -2.96 13.90 17.10
CA ALA A 40 -2.61 15.29 17.34
C ALA A 40 -1.17 15.44 17.83
N LYS A 41 -0.72 14.56 18.75
CA LYS A 41 0.66 14.58 19.28
C LYS A 41 1.68 14.13 18.25
N ARG A 42 1.37 13.13 17.42
CA ARG A 42 2.25 12.69 16.33
C ARG A 42 2.50 13.82 15.33
N GLN A 43 1.47 14.59 14.98
CA GLN A 43 1.60 15.74 14.09
C GLN A 43 2.41 16.88 14.74
N GLN A 44 2.15 17.21 16.01
CA GLN A 44 2.88 18.25 16.73
C GLN A 44 4.39 17.94 16.80
N LEU A 45 4.79 16.71 17.13
CA LEU A 45 6.21 16.34 17.20
C LEU A 45 6.89 16.37 15.83
N LYS A 46 6.21 15.96 14.74
CA LYS A 46 6.72 16.09 13.37
C LYS A 46 6.99 17.54 12.97
N HIS A 47 6.20 18.49 13.48
CA HIS A 47 6.40 19.93 13.25
C HIS A 47 7.49 20.52 14.15
N ILE A 48 7.72 19.99 15.35
CA ILE A 48 8.78 20.46 16.25
C ILE A 48 10.17 20.05 15.72
N GLU A 49 10.27 18.88 15.08
CA GLU A 49 11.53 18.37 14.52
C GLU A 49 11.91 18.99 13.17
N LYS A 50 10.96 19.66 12.51
CA LYS A 50 11.23 20.48 11.32
C LYS A 50 11.33 21.93 11.78
N PRO A 51 12.53 22.55 11.79
CA PRO A 51 12.63 23.96 12.11
C PRO A 51 11.69 24.74 11.19
N ASN A 52 10.95 25.64 11.81
CA ASN A 52 9.82 26.39 11.31
C ASN A 52 10.13 27.08 9.97
N THR A 53 10.01 26.39 8.83
CA THR A 53 9.95 27.04 7.53
C THR A 53 8.52 27.53 7.33
N VAL A 54 8.24 28.73 7.83
CA VAL A 54 7.17 29.59 7.32
C VAL A 54 7.51 29.96 5.88
N GLY A 55 7.28 29.03 4.99
CA GLY A 55 7.60 29.13 3.58
C GLY A 55 6.94 27.97 2.89
N PHE A 56 6.11 28.31 1.89
CA PHE A 56 5.40 27.42 0.98
C PHE A 56 5.59 25.93 1.26
N VAL A 57 4.56 25.30 1.82
CA VAL A 57 4.50 23.84 1.83
C VAL A 57 4.57 23.41 0.38
N LYS A 58 5.72 22.91 -0.06
CA LYS A 58 5.81 22.14 -1.30
C LYS A 58 4.90 20.94 -1.04
N ALA A 59 3.69 21.01 -1.56
CA ALA A 59 2.89 19.84 -1.80
C ALA A 59 3.69 19.05 -2.85
N GLU A 60 4.65 18.26 -2.36
CA GLU A 60 5.06 17.11 -3.13
C GLU A 60 3.79 16.31 -3.24
N VAL A 61 3.22 16.32 -4.45
CA VAL A 61 2.21 15.36 -4.85
C VAL A 61 2.92 14.04 -4.60
N VAL A 62 2.72 13.48 -3.40
CA VAL A 62 2.80 12.05 -3.23
C VAL A 62 1.72 11.63 -4.19
N GLU A 63 2.16 11.27 -5.40
CA GLU A 63 1.37 10.46 -6.29
C GLU A 63 1.00 9.29 -5.42
N LYS A 64 -0.16 9.41 -4.77
CA LYS A 64 -1.02 8.30 -4.52
C LYS A 64 -1.32 7.84 -5.93
N THR A 65 -0.37 7.10 -6.50
CA THR A 65 -0.60 5.83 -7.13
C THR A 65 -1.39 4.99 -6.11
N THR A 66 -2.63 5.42 -5.81
CA THR A 66 -3.79 4.65 -6.22
C THR A 66 -3.37 4.05 -7.53
N LYS A 67 -2.80 2.84 -7.44
CA LYS A 67 -2.61 1.98 -8.58
C LYS A 67 -4.04 1.86 -9.06
N TYR A 68 -4.39 2.75 -9.98
CA TYR A 68 -5.48 2.54 -10.88
C TYR A 68 -5.03 1.23 -11.49
N GLN A 69 -5.56 0.13 -10.95
CA GLN A 69 -5.59 -1.11 -11.68
C GLN A 69 -6.40 -0.68 -12.89
N ALA A 70 -5.67 -0.21 -13.92
CA ALA A 70 -6.20 -0.08 -15.24
C ALA A 70 -6.99 -1.36 -15.40
N THR A 71 -8.31 -1.17 -15.45
CA THR A 71 -9.29 -2.20 -15.78
C THR A 71 -8.56 -3.16 -16.66
N HIS A 72 -8.35 -4.40 -16.16
CA HIS A 72 -7.71 -5.49 -16.90
C HIS A 72 -8.06 -5.24 -18.35
N VAL A 73 -7.07 -4.83 -19.16
CA VAL A 73 -7.29 -4.70 -20.60
C VAL A 73 -7.93 -6.03 -20.93
N VAL A 74 -9.16 -6.02 -21.47
CA VAL A 74 -9.82 -7.25 -21.86
C VAL A 74 -8.91 -7.80 -22.95
N VAL A 75 -8.00 -8.66 -22.52
CA VAL A 75 -6.96 -9.21 -23.36
C VAL A 75 -7.73 -10.14 -24.26
N ALA A 76 -7.96 -9.72 -25.51
CA ALA A 76 -8.69 -10.54 -26.46
C ALA A 76 -7.90 -11.84 -26.64
N ASN A 77 -8.44 -12.94 -26.12
CA ASN A 77 -7.85 -14.25 -26.30
C ASN A 77 -7.79 -14.58 -27.80
N MET A 78 -6.70 -15.19 -28.24
CA MET A 78 -6.62 -15.79 -29.57
C MET A 78 -7.25 -17.17 -29.54
N THR A 79 -7.98 -17.55 -30.58
CA THR A 79 -8.58 -18.88 -30.68
C THR A 79 -7.74 -19.75 -31.62
N LEU A 80 -7.37 -20.93 -31.16
CA LEU A 80 -6.75 -21.98 -31.97
C LEU A 80 -7.80 -23.07 -32.24
N LEU A 81 -8.02 -23.37 -33.51
CA LEU A 81 -8.92 -24.44 -33.96
C LEU A 81 -8.06 -25.56 -34.57
N VAL A 82 -8.14 -26.75 -33.98
CA VAL A 82 -7.48 -27.95 -34.51
C VAL A 82 -8.52 -29.06 -34.58
N ASN A 83 -8.77 -29.59 -35.78
CA ASN A 83 -9.86 -30.52 -36.04
C ASN A 83 -11.22 -29.97 -35.55
N ASN A 84 -11.86 -30.65 -34.59
CA ASN A 84 -13.12 -30.26 -33.96
C ASN A 84 -12.94 -29.64 -32.57
N VAL A 85 -11.71 -29.25 -32.20
CA VAL A 85 -11.40 -28.68 -30.88
C VAL A 85 -11.08 -27.19 -31.02
N GLU A 86 -11.74 -26.39 -30.19
CA GLU A 86 -11.50 -24.96 -30.05
C GLU A 86 -10.79 -24.67 -28.73
N LEU A 87 -9.65 -23.98 -28.79
CA LEU A 87 -8.87 -23.59 -27.63
C LEU A 87 -8.75 -22.07 -27.56
N SER A 88 -9.11 -21.47 -26.42
CA SER A 88 -8.91 -20.04 -26.16
C SER A 88 -7.57 -19.81 -25.46
N ILE A 89 -6.73 -18.97 -26.06
CA ILE A 89 -5.34 -18.71 -25.67
C ILE A 89 -5.21 -17.25 -25.21
N PRO A 90 -4.83 -16.99 -23.95
CA PRO A 90 -4.57 -15.64 -23.46
C PRO A 90 -3.41 -14.96 -24.19
N GLN A 91 -3.48 -13.64 -24.39
CA GLN A 91 -2.29 -12.91 -24.86
C GLN A 91 -1.22 -12.85 -23.78
N GLY A 92 0.04 -12.90 -24.21
CA GLY A 92 1.18 -13.12 -23.32
C GLY A 92 1.63 -14.57 -23.26
N THR A 93 0.90 -15.51 -23.89
CA THR A 93 1.38 -16.88 -24.07
C THR A 93 2.68 -16.87 -24.90
N PRO A 94 3.79 -17.45 -24.39
CA PRO A 94 5.08 -17.46 -25.10
C PRO A 94 4.98 -18.17 -26.46
N ALA A 95 5.60 -17.59 -27.49
CA ALA A 95 5.59 -18.15 -28.83
C ALA A 95 6.22 -19.55 -28.91
N THR A 96 7.22 -19.83 -28.05
CA THR A 96 7.85 -21.15 -27.96
C THR A 96 6.88 -22.22 -27.51
N TYR A 97 6.08 -21.95 -26.48
CA TYR A 97 5.04 -22.85 -25.99
C TYR A 97 3.97 -23.11 -27.06
N LEU A 98 3.57 -22.08 -27.81
CA LEU A 98 2.61 -22.23 -28.91
C LEU A 98 3.17 -23.11 -30.03
N ALA A 99 4.44 -22.95 -30.40
CA ALA A 99 5.07 -23.78 -31.42
C ALA A 99 5.14 -25.25 -31.00
N GLU A 100 5.50 -25.52 -29.74
CA GLU A 100 5.52 -26.88 -29.18
C GLU A 100 4.11 -27.49 -29.13
N LEU A 101 3.13 -26.72 -28.66
CA LEU A 101 1.73 -27.16 -28.58
C LEU A 101 1.17 -27.49 -29.97
N ILE A 102 1.38 -26.62 -30.96
CA ILE A 102 0.92 -26.86 -32.33
C ILE A 102 1.63 -28.08 -32.92
N GLY A 103 2.94 -28.23 -32.67
CA GLY A 103 3.72 -29.39 -33.10
C GLY A 103 3.26 -30.71 -32.46
N ALA A 104 2.78 -30.68 -31.22
CA ALA A 104 2.25 -31.86 -30.54
C ALA A 104 0.81 -32.23 -30.96
N LEU A 105 0.06 -31.26 -31.50
CA LEU A 105 -1.33 -31.42 -31.94
C LEU A 105 -1.45 -31.74 -33.45
N SER A 106 -0.34 -31.70 -34.19
CA SER A 106 -0.28 -32.08 -35.61
C SER A 106 -0.04 -33.58 -35.78
#